data_AF-A0A839UKF1-F1
#
_entry.id   AF-A0A839UKF1-F1
#
_cell.length_a   1.000
_cell.length_b   1.000
_cell.length_c   1.000
_cell.angle_alpha   90.00
_cell.angle_beta   90.00
_cell.angle_gamma   90.00
#
_symmetry.space_group_name_H-M   'P 1'
#
loop_
_entity.id
_entity.type
_entity.pdbx_description
1 polymer ?
#
loop_
_entity_poly.entity_id
_entity_poly.type
_entity_poly.pdbx_seq_one_letter_code
_entity_poly.pdbx_strand_id
1 'polypeptide(L)'
;MKISINLGPYILLATLTCWTPAGLAEGVAWESLTPEQQQLLAPMAAEWGSFNADRQQQLYRGVQRYQSMTPNEQAEARRNLKRWQQLPAADRERLKARYQEFKALPPHQRQRLRQAHEQFKRMPPAQRERIKRRWQSMTPEERKSMRERLKRMTPAERKALKEKLKKRRNAD
;
A
#
# COMPACT_ATOMS: atom_id res chain seq x y z
N MET A 1 7.78 -16.85 -8.06
CA MET A 1 6.77 -15.76 -8.25
C MET A 1 7.27 -14.43 -7.69
N LYS A 2 7.27 -13.34 -8.47
CA LYS A 2 7.72 -12.00 -8.02
C LYS A 2 6.51 -11.15 -7.59
N ILE A 3 6.18 -11.21 -6.30
CA ILE A 3 5.05 -10.47 -5.70
C ILE A 3 5.57 -9.12 -5.18
N SER A 4 5.72 -8.15 -6.09
CA SER A 4 5.91 -6.74 -5.75
C SER A 4 4.53 -6.07 -5.73
N ILE A 5 3.96 -5.87 -4.54
CA ILE A 5 2.65 -5.21 -4.40
C ILE A 5 2.88 -3.78 -3.90
N ASN A 6 2.64 -2.82 -4.78
CA ASN A 6 2.38 -1.44 -4.35
C ASN A 6 1.04 -1.44 -3.61
N LEU A 7 1.06 -1.62 -2.29
CA LEU A 7 -0.13 -1.49 -1.43
C LEU A 7 -0.49 -0.01 -1.27
N GLY A 8 -1.05 0.55 -2.36
CA GLY A 8 -1.70 1.85 -2.39
C GLY A 8 -3.01 1.83 -1.59
N PRO A 9 -3.43 2.96 -0.98
CA PRO A 9 -4.32 2.88 0.15
C PRO A 9 -5.82 2.71 -0.16
N TYR A 10 -6.41 1.57 0.23
CA TYR A 10 -7.85 1.30 0.12
C TYR A 10 -8.54 0.86 1.43
N ILE A 11 -9.49 1.68 1.90
CA ILE A 11 -10.73 1.30 2.64
C ILE A 11 -10.63 1.17 4.18
N LEU A 12 -11.32 2.12 4.85
CA LEU A 12 -11.83 2.14 6.25
C LEU A 12 -10.74 1.99 7.36
N LEU A 13 -10.99 1.94 8.69
CA LEU A 13 -12.09 2.45 9.57
C LEU A 13 -11.50 2.82 10.96
N ALA A 14 -12.16 3.69 11.74
CA ALA A 14 -12.13 3.75 13.21
C ALA A 14 -13.29 4.64 13.73
N THR A 15 -14.04 4.18 14.73
CA THR A 15 -15.26 4.86 15.25
C THR A 15 -15.06 5.40 16.67
N LEU A 16 -15.64 6.57 16.94
CA LEU A 16 -15.96 7.07 18.29
C LEU A 16 -17.28 7.86 18.18
N THR A 17 -18.17 7.66 19.15
CA THR A 17 -19.61 7.95 19.00
C THR A 17 -19.96 9.43 19.24
N CYS A 18 -20.98 9.90 18.53
CA CYS A 18 -21.31 11.31 18.33
C CYS A 18 -21.94 12.04 19.52
N TRP A 19 -21.82 13.37 19.52
CA TRP A 19 -23.03 14.21 19.41
C TRP A 19 -22.77 15.43 18.51
N THR A 20 -23.24 15.36 17.27
CA THR A 20 -23.42 16.50 16.37
C THR A 20 -24.72 16.29 15.60
N PRO A 21 -25.54 17.35 15.37
CA PRO A 21 -26.79 17.22 14.65
C PRO A 21 -26.55 16.81 13.19
N ALA A 22 -27.54 16.15 12.60
CA ALA A 22 -27.45 15.55 11.27
C ALA A 22 -27.43 16.58 10.13
N GLY A 23 -26.30 17.27 9.96
CA GLY A 23 -25.81 17.59 8.64
C GLY A 23 -25.44 16.27 7.97
N LEU A 24 -26.37 15.71 7.18
CA LEU A 24 -26.15 14.45 6.47
C LEU A 24 -24.84 14.54 5.69
N ALA A 25 -23.95 13.58 5.89
CA ALA A 25 -22.72 13.51 5.12
C ALA A 25 -23.09 13.24 3.65
N GLU A 26 -23.16 14.29 2.84
CA GLU A 26 -23.55 14.18 1.43
C GLU A 26 -22.55 13.28 0.70
N GLY A 27 -23.05 12.10 0.35
CA GLY A 27 -22.38 11.15 -0.49
C GLY A 27 -22.17 11.71 -1.90
N VAL A 28 -21.30 11.06 -2.68
CA VAL A 28 -21.16 11.45 -4.09
C VAL A 28 -22.37 10.92 -4.83
N ALA A 29 -23.28 11.81 -5.23
CA ALA A 29 -24.44 11.46 -6.05
C ALA A 29 -23.99 10.78 -7.37
N TRP A 30 -24.73 9.76 -7.83
CA TRP A 30 -24.38 9.06 -9.07
C TRP A 30 -24.43 9.99 -10.29
N GLU A 31 -25.39 10.90 -10.30
CA GLU A 31 -25.61 11.88 -11.39
C GLU A 31 -24.58 13.02 -11.43
N SER A 32 -23.76 13.21 -10.38
CA SER A 32 -22.66 14.19 -10.41
C SER A 32 -21.33 13.63 -10.91
N LEU A 33 -21.30 12.34 -11.25
CA LEU A 33 -20.18 11.68 -11.93
C LEU A 33 -20.22 11.98 -13.43
N THR A 34 -19.06 12.23 -14.06
CA THR A 34 -19.01 12.34 -15.53
C THR A 34 -19.31 10.98 -16.20
N PRO A 35 -19.74 10.93 -17.47
CA PRO A 35 -20.03 9.67 -18.16
C PRO A 35 -18.88 8.65 -18.12
N GLU A 36 -17.63 9.12 -18.20
CA GLU A 36 -16.44 8.28 -18.09
C GLU A 36 -16.24 7.73 -16.66
N GLN A 37 -16.61 8.52 -15.65
CA GLN A 37 -16.56 8.10 -14.25
C GLN A 37 -17.65 7.07 -13.93
N GLN A 38 -18.86 7.28 -14.44
CA GLN A 38 -19.95 6.31 -14.39
C GLN A 38 -19.55 5.01 -15.09
N GLN A 39 -18.92 5.07 -16.28
CA GLN A 39 -18.45 3.88 -17.00
C GLN A 39 -17.37 3.10 -16.22
N LEU A 40 -16.44 3.79 -15.56
CA LEU A 40 -15.42 3.17 -14.70
C LEU A 40 -16.00 2.55 -13.41
N LEU A 41 -17.17 3.03 -12.96
CA LEU A 41 -17.91 2.51 -11.80
C LEU A 41 -19.12 1.65 -12.17
N ALA A 42 -19.35 1.36 -13.44
CA ALA A 42 -20.54 0.63 -13.92
C ALA A 42 -20.80 -0.71 -13.18
N PRO A 43 -19.78 -1.54 -12.83
CA PRO A 43 -20.01 -2.75 -12.03
C PRO A 43 -20.53 -2.51 -10.61
N MET A 44 -20.57 -1.27 -10.16
CA MET A 44 -20.97 -0.83 -8.82
C MET A 44 -22.16 0.15 -8.85
N ALA A 45 -22.71 0.45 -10.04
CA ALA A 45 -23.78 1.43 -10.23
C ALA A 45 -25.08 1.03 -9.50
N ALA A 46 -25.50 -0.24 -9.63
CA ALA A 46 -26.72 -0.75 -9.01
C ALA A 46 -26.68 -0.73 -7.47
N GLU A 47 -25.50 -0.92 -6.88
CA GLU A 47 -25.30 -0.88 -5.43
C GLU A 47 -24.96 0.53 -4.91
N TRP A 48 -24.77 1.53 -5.79
CA TRP A 48 -24.15 2.81 -5.43
C TRP A 48 -24.89 3.53 -4.29
N GLY A 49 -26.23 3.54 -4.35
CA GLY A 49 -27.09 4.13 -3.32
C GLY A 49 -27.06 3.41 -1.97
N SER A 50 -26.62 2.15 -1.91
CA SER A 50 -26.46 1.40 -0.65
C SER A 50 -25.12 1.66 0.05
N PHE A 51 -24.16 2.28 -0.65
CA PHE A 51 -22.87 2.61 -0.07
C PHE A 51 -22.98 3.85 0.82
N ASN A 52 -22.32 3.82 1.98
CA ASN A 52 -22.18 5.01 2.81
C ASN A 52 -21.33 6.10 2.12
N ALA A 53 -21.46 7.34 2.58
CA ALA A 53 -20.77 8.50 2.00
C ALA A 53 -19.26 8.32 1.91
N ASP A 54 -18.60 7.75 2.94
CA ASP A 54 -17.17 7.42 2.93
C ASP A 54 -16.78 6.48 1.78
N ARG A 55 -17.58 5.43 1.54
CA ARG A 55 -17.34 4.46 0.47
C ARG A 55 -17.51 5.09 -0.90
N GLN A 56 -18.56 5.88 -1.11
CA GLN A 56 -18.79 6.62 -2.36
C GLN A 56 -17.66 7.63 -2.64
N GLN A 57 -17.33 8.47 -1.64
CA GLN A 57 -16.21 9.42 -1.69
C GLN A 57 -14.88 8.73 -2.00
N GLN A 58 -14.62 7.54 -1.44
CA GLN A 58 -13.38 6.83 -1.71
C GLN A 58 -13.36 6.19 -3.11
N LEU A 59 -14.49 5.70 -3.61
CA LEU A 59 -14.60 5.21 -4.99
C LEU A 59 -14.38 6.37 -5.99
N TYR A 60 -15.02 7.51 -5.77
CA TYR A 60 -14.84 8.74 -6.56
C TYR A 60 -13.36 9.19 -6.60
N ARG A 61 -12.70 9.35 -5.44
CA ARG A 61 -11.25 9.66 -5.34
C ARG A 61 -10.38 8.56 -5.97
N GLY A 62 -10.89 7.33 -6.07
CA GLY A 62 -10.27 6.22 -6.79
C GLY A 62 -10.28 6.44 -8.30
N VAL A 63 -11.44 6.82 -8.84
CA VAL A 63 -11.63 7.12 -10.26
C VAL A 63 -10.85 8.35 -10.68
N GLN A 64 -10.93 9.47 -9.95
CA GLN A 64 -10.16 10.69 -10.26
C GLN A 64 -8.66 10.40 -10.40
N ARG A 65 -8.09 9.62 -9.46
CA ARG A 65 -6.68 9.21 -9.50
C ARG A 65 -6.35 8.27 -10.66
N TYR A 66 -7.31 7.48 -11.15
CA TYR A 66 -7.11 6.63 -12.33
C TYR A 66 -7.23 7.42 -13.63
N GLN A 67 -8.13 8.41 -13.69
CA GLN A 67 -8.22 9.35 -14.81
C GLN A 67 -6.95 10.22 -14.91
N SER A 68 -6.33 10.60 -13.79
CA SER A 68 -5.07 11.36 -13.77
C SER A 68 -3.81 10.51 -14.04
N MET A 69 -3.93 9.22 -14.35
CA MET A 69 -2.79 8.36 -14.71
C MET A 69 -2.51 8.39 -16.22
N THR A 70 -1.24 8.31 -16.58
CA THR A 70 -0.84 8.05 -17.98
C THR A 70 -1.36 6.68 -18.47
N PRO A 71 -1.50 6.46 -19.80
CA PRO A 71 -1.97 5.18 -20.34
C PRO A 71 -1.15 3.96 -19.87
N ASN A 72 0.17 4.15 -19.66
CA ASN A 72 1.07 3.11 -19.13
C ASN A 72 0.81 2.77 -17.66
N GLU A 73 0.56 3.79 -16.82
CA GLU A 73 0.20 3.61 -15.42
C GLU A 73 -1.18 2.98 -15.28
N GLN A 74 -2.17 3.40 -16.08
CA GLN A 74 -3.49 2.76 -16.13
C GLN A 74 -3.36 1.29 -16.55
N ALA A 75 -2.52 0.97 -17.55
CA ALA A 75 -2.27 -0.41 -17.95
C ALA A 75 -1.60 -1.22 -16.83
N GLU A 76 -0.70 -0.64 -16.03
CA GLU A 76 -0.17 -1.28 -14.83
C GLU A 76 -1.25 -1.49 -13.76
N ALA A 77 -2.09 -0.48 -13.51
CA ALA A 77 -3.20 -0.57 -12.57
C ALA A 77 -4.17 -1.71 -12.94
N ARG A 78 -4.53 -1.85 -14.22
CA ARG A 78 -5.34 -2.98 -14.73
C ARG A 78 -4.65 -4.35 -14.49
N ARG A 79 -3.34 -4.46 -14.78
CA ARG A 79 -2.56 -5.67 -14.47
C ARG A 79 -2.49 -5.96 -12.97
N ASN A 80 -2.41 -4.93 -12.14
CA ASN A 80 -2.39 -5.05 -10.68
C ASN A 80 -3.75 -5.52 -10.13
N LEU A 81 -4.85 -4.98 -10.66
CA LEU A 81 -6.21 -5.40 -10.31
C LEU A 81 -6.48 -6.86 -10.71
N LYS A 82 -6.13 -7.28 -11.93
CA LYS A 82 -6.28 -8.67 -12.37
C LYS A 82 -5.51 -9.64 -11.46
N ARG A 83 -4.26 -9.31 -11.13
CA ARG A 83 -3.47 -10.10 -10.17
C ARG A 83 -4.10 -10.15 -8.78
N TRP A 84 -4.69 -9.06 -8.31
CA TRP A 84 -5.39 -9.00 -7.01
C TRP A 84 -6.66 -9.87 -7.00
N GLN A 85 -7.48 -9.81 -8.06
CA GLN A 85 -8.69 -10.64 -8.19
C GLN A 85 -8.37 -12.14 -8.23
N GLN A 86 -7.23 -12.51 -8.82
CA GLN A 86 -6.73 -13.89 -8.88
C GLN A 86 -6.14 -14.43 -7.56
N LEU A 87 -6.03 -13.62 -6.51
CA LEU A 87 -5.52 -14.09 -5.21
C LEU A 87 -6.57 -14.90 -4.44
N PRO A 88 -6.17 -16.02 -3.78
CA PRO A 88 -7.01 -16.72 -2.82
C PRO A 88 -7.59 -15.77 -1.76
N ALA A 89 -8.78 -16.07 -1.24
CA ALA A 89 -9.46 -15.21 -0.26
C ALA A 89 -8.57 -14.94 0.98
N ALA A 90 -7.95 -15.97 1.54
CA ALA A 90 -7.01 -15.84 2.67
C ALA A 90 -5.78 -14.96 2.36
N ASP A 91 -5.30 -14.95 1.11
CA ASP A 91 -4.21 -14.08 0.68
C ASP A 91 -4.67 -12.61 0.58
N ARG A 92 -5.88 -12.37 0.07
CA ARG A 92 -6.50 -11.04 0.02
C ARG A 92 -6.70 -10.48 1.42
N GLU A 93 -7.27 -11.25 2.36
CA GLU A 93 -7.47 -10.77 3.74
C GLU A 93 -6.14 -10.50 4.46
N ARG A 94 -5.14 -11.37 4.33
CA ARG A 94 -3.80 -11.13 4.89
C ARG A 94 -3.15 -9.86 4.35
N LEU A 95 -3.36 -9.54 3.06
CA LEU A 95 -2.83 -8.32 2.45
C LEU A 95 -3.62 -7.08 2.87
N LYS A 96 -4.94 -7.15 3.00
CA LYS A 96 -5.77 -6.07 3.58
C LYS A 96 -5.30 -5.75 5.00
N ALA A 97 -5.13 -6.75 5.86
CA ALA A 97 -4.70 -6.57 7.26
C ALA A 97 -3.35 -5.84 7.36
N ARG A 98 -2.31 -6.34 6.68
CA ARG A 98 -0.99 -5.69 6.59
C ARG A 98 -1.04 -4.27 6.03
N TYR A 99 -1.98 -4.04 5.12
CA TYR A 99 -2.19 -2.72 4.57
C TYR A 99 -2.86 -1.76 5.58
N GLN A 100 -3.81 -2.22 6.41
CA GLN A 100 -4.33 -1.41 7.52
C GLN A 100 -3.25 -1.10 8.57
N GLU A 101 -2.42 -2.09 8.94
CA GLU A 101 -1.23 -1.86 9.78
C GLU A 101 -0.36 -0.73 9.20
N PHE A 102 -0.10 -0.76 7.89
CA PHE A 102 0.65 0.30 7.21
C PHE A 102 -0.06 1.67 7.20
N LYS A 103 -1.40 1.73 7.12
CA LYS A 103 -2.13 3.01 7.28
C LYS A 103 -1.95 3.59 8.68
N ALA A 104 -2.06 2.75 9.70
CA ALA A 104 -2.04 3.14 11.11
C ALA A 104 -0.66 3.66 11.56
N LEU A 105 0.41 3.34 10.83
CA LEU A 105 1.72 3.92 11.08
C LEU A 105 1.71 5.46 10.97
N PRO A 106 2.42 6.18 11.87
CA PRO A 106 2.57 7.62 11.79
C PRO A 106 3.10 8.08 10.42
N PRO A 107 2.72 9.28 9.91
CA PRO A 107 3.08 9.74 8.57
C PRO A 107 4.57 9.62 8.24
N HIS A 108 5.44 10.01 9.18
CA HIS A 108 6.89 9.95 9.02
C HIS A 108 7.43 8.49 8.95
N GLN A 109 6.75 7.50 9.54
CA GLN A 109 7.10 6.09 9.41
C GLN A 109 6.68 5.55 8.04
N ARG A 110 5.47 5.88 7.59
CA ARG A 110 4.97 5.53 6.23
C ARG A 110 5.89 6.08 5.15
N GLN A 111 6.35 7.33 5.29
CA GLN A 111 7.31 7.95 4.37
C GLN A 111 8.66 7.23 4.36
N ARG A 112 9.22 6.89 5.53
CA ARG A 112 10.46 6.10 5.62
C ARG A 112 10.35 4.74 4.92
N LEU A 113 9.22 4.03 5.07
CA LEU A 113 8.98 2.76 4.38
C LEU A 113 8.84 2.94 2.86
N ARG A 114 8.11 3.96 2.39
CA ARG A 114 8.01 4.28 0.94
C ARG A 114 9.39 4.59 0.36
N GLN A 115 10.20 5.40 1.03
CA GLN A 115 11.56 5.72 0.59
C GLN A 115 12.48 4.49 0.54
N ALA A 116 12.38 3.59 1.53
CA ALA A 116 13.13 2.33 1.53
C ALA A 116 12.71 1.40 0.39
N HIS A 117 11.41 1.33 0.08
CA HIS A 117 10.87 0.56 -1.04
C HIS A 117 11.35 1.10 -2.40
N GLU A 118 11.31 2.42 -2.61
CA GLU A 118 11.78 3.02 -3.86
C GLU A 118 13.30 2.91 -4.03
N GLN A 119 14.07 3.04 -2.94
CA GLN A 119 15.50 2.71 -2.95
C GLN A 119 15.74 1.25 -3.35
N PHE A 120 14.97 0.30 -2.78
CA PHE A 120 15.07 -1.12 -3.15
C PHE A 120 14.70 -1.36 -4.61
N LYS A 121 13.63 -0.73 -5.14
CA LYS A 121 13.24 -0.85 -6.56
C LYS A 121 14.34 -0.39 -7.53
N ARG A 122 15.06 0.68 -7.17
CA ARG A 122 16.16 1.27 -7.95
C ARG A 122 17.48 0.50 -7.88
N MET A 123 17.61 -0.51 -7.01
CA MET A 123 18.82 -1.34 -6.94
C MET A 123 18.96 -2.25 -8.18
N PRO A 124 20.19 -2.52 -8.65
CA PRO A 124 20.44 -3.48 -9.72
C PRO A 124 19.77 -4.84 -9.48
N PRO A 125 19.29 -5.54 -10.53
CA PRO A 125 18.58 -6.81 -10.39
C PRO A 125 19.31 -7.84 -9.52
N ALA A 126 20.62 -8.05 -9.75
CA ALA A 126 21.44 -8.97 -8.97
C ALA A 126 21.46 -8.63 -7.47
N GLN A 127 21.56 -7.34 -7.11
CA GLN A 127 21.53 -6.90 -5.72
C GLN A 127 20.16 -7.15 -5.08
N ARG A 128 19.06 -6.87 -5.80
CA ARG A 128 17.70 -7.14 -5.30
C ARG A 128 17.47 -8.62 -5.04
N GLU A 129 17.92 -9.49 -5.95
CA GLU A 129 17.81 -10.94 -5.76
C GLU A 129 18.72 -11.44 -4.62
N ARG A 130 19.94 -10.88 -4.44
CA ARG A 130 20.80 -11.18 -3.28
C ARG A 130 20.11 -10.86 -1.94
N ILE A 131 19.44 -9.72 -1.84
CA ILE A 131 18.66 -9.32 -0.66
C ILE A 131 17.47 -10.27 -0.44
N LYS A 132 16.72 -10.61 -1.50
CA LYS A 132 15.58 -11.54 -1.42
C LYS A 132 16.00 -12.93 -0.97
N ARG A 133 17.03 -13.53 -1.60
CA ARG A 133 17.54 -14.86 -1.24
C ARG A 133 17.96 -14.89 0.23
N ARG A 134 18.72 -13.90 0.68
CA ARG A 134 19.13 -13.78 2.09
C ARG A 134 17.95 -13.63 3.05
N TRP A 135 16.88 -12.93 2.66
CA TRP A 135 15.68 -12.84 3.49
C TRP A 135 14.89 -14.15 3.50
N GLN A 136 14.79 -14.83 2.35
CA GLN A 136 14.10 -16.11 2.19
C GLN A 136 14.78 -17.24 2.96
N SER A 137 16.12 -17.27 2.98
CA SER A 137 16.91 -18.25 3.73
C SER A 137 16.89 -18.06 5.25
N MET A 138 16.34 -16.96 5.76
CA MET A 138 16.26 -16.71 7.21
C MET A 138 15.03 -17.36 7.85
N THR A 139 15.21 -17.95 9.03
CA THR A 139 14.12 -18.45 9.87
C THR A 139 13.27 -17.31 10.44
N PRO A 140 12.02 -17.57 10.90
CA PRO A 140 11.23 -16.59 11.65
C PRO A 140 11.98 -16.01 12.86
N GLU A 141 12.76 -16.84 13.54
CA GLU A 141 13.55 -16.52 14.75
C GLU A 141 14.71 -15.59 14.40
N GLU A 142 15.45 -15.86 13.32
CA GLU A 142 16.51 -14.96 12.83
C GLU A 142 15.94 -13.60 12.40
N ARG A 143 14.79 -13.59 11.71
CA ARG A 143 14.08 -12.35 11.36
C ARG A 143 13.55 -11.61 12.59
N LYS A 144 13.17 -12.32 13.66
CA LYS A 144 12.78 -11.72 14.96
C LYS A 144 14.01 -11.12 15.65
N SER A 145 15.07 -11.90 15.83
CA SER A 145 16.36 -11.48 16.41
C SER A 145 16.94 -10.26 15.70
N MET A 146 16.94 -10.24 14.36
CA MET A 146 17.40 -9.08 13.59
C MET A 146 16.56 -7.82 13.86
N ARG A 147 15.23 -7.95 13.94
CA ARG A 147 14.34 -6.82 14.27
C ARG A 147 14.58 -6.32 15.69
N GLU A 148 14.71 -7.22 16.68
CA GLU A 148 15.00 -6.83 18.06
C GLU A 148 16.38 -6.19 18.21
N ARG A 149 17.41 -6.70 17.53
CA ARG A 149 18.74 -6.08 17.51
C ARG A 149 18.67 -4.66 16.92
N LEU A 150 17.95 -4.48 15.82
CA LEU A 150 17.76 -3.14 15.23
C LEU A 150 16.97 -2.21 16.16
N LYS A 151 15.94 -2.70 16.88
CA LYS A 151 15.22 -1.91 17.89
C LYS A 151 16.14 -1.44 19.02
N ARG A 152 16.97 -2.34 19.57
CA ARG A 152 17.92 -2.04 20.66
C ARG A 152 19.05 -1.08 20.25
N MET A 153 19.46 -1.08 18.98
CA MET A 153 20.48 -0.15 18.48
C MET A 153 20.03 1.32 18.53
N THR A 154 20.92 2.17 19.04
CA THR A 154 20.83 3.63 19.00
C THR A 154 20.80 4.18 17.57
N PRO A 155 20.35 5.44 17.34
CA PRO A 155 20.42 6.07 16.03
C PRO A 155 21.85 6.11 15.44
N ALA A 156 22.87 6.31 16.29
CA ALA A 156 24.27 6.33 15.89
C ALA A 156 24.75 4.95 15.41
N GLU A 157 24.47 3.88 16.14
CA GLU A 157 24.82 2.51 15.74
C GLU A 157 24.09 2.08 14.46
N ARG A 158 22.81 2.45 14.30
CA ARG A 158 22.07 2.21 13.05
C ARG A 158 22.71 2.94 11.86
N LYS A 159 23.18 4.18 12.04
CA LYS A 159 23.91 4.95 11.02
C LYS A 159 25.25 4.28 10.68
N ALA A 160 26.04 3.89 11.69
CA ALA A 160 27.32 3.19 11.51
C ALA A 160 27.14 1.84 10.78
N LEU A 161 26.13 1.05 11.15
CA LEU A 161 25.77 -0.20 10.47
C LEU A 161 25.39 0.05 9.00
N LYS A 162 24.60 1.09 8.71
CA LYS A 162 24.22 1.47 7.35
C LYS A 162 25.44 1.83 6.50
N GLU A 163 26.36 2.65 7.02
CA GLU A 163 27.58 3.01 6.29
C GLU A 163 28.54 1.82 6.13
N LYS A 164 28.65 0.91 7.12
CA LYS A 164 29.42 -0.34 6.98
C LYS A 164 28.86 -1.23 5.85
N LEU A 165 27.54 -1.35 5.75
CA LEU A 165 26.88 -2.10 4.67
C LEU A 165 27.03 -1.40 3.31
N LYS A 166 26.98 -0.07 3.28
CA LYS A 166 27.22 0.73 2.06
C LYS A 166 28.66 0.59 1.56
N LYS A 167 29.67 0.61 2.46
CA LYS A 167 31.08 0.39 2.12
C LYS A 167 31.29 -1.01 1.51
N ARG A 168 30.81 -2.08 2.16
CA ARG A 168 30.89 -3.44 1.61
C ARG A 168 30.25 -3.55 0.22
N ARG A 169 29.06 -2.98 0.03
CA ARG A 169 28.37 -2.93 -1.27
C ARG A 169 29.16 -2.20 -2.36
N ASN A 170 30.05 -1.27 -2.01
CA ASN A 170 30.85 -0.50 -2.94
C ASN A 170 32.25 -1.11 -3.18
N ALA A 171 32.57 -2.24 -2.53
CA ALA A 171 33.82 -2.98 -2.65
C ALA A 171 33.64 -4.37 -3.29
N ASP A 172 32.38 -4.75 -3.59
CA ASP A 172 31.95 -5.90 -4.39
C ASP A 172 31.36 -5.39 -5.72
#